data_AF-A0A7W0NLX2-F1
#
_entry.id   AF-A0A7W0NLX2-F1
#
_cell.length_a   1.000
_cell.length_b   1.000
_cell.length_c   1.000
_cell.angle_alpha   90.00
_cell.angle_beta   90.00
_cell.angle_gamma   90.00
#
_symmetry.space_group_name_H-M   'P 1'
#
loop_
_entity.id
_entity.type
_entity.pdbx_description
1 polymer ?
#
loop_
_entity_poly.entity_id
_entity_poly.type
_entity_poly.pdbx_seq_one_letter_code
_entity_poly.pdbx_strand_id
1 'polypeptide(L)'
;MNDLPYLDLALFLPLAGALVMVLIPKRLESLLRLTAFVVTTATFVVSLGVLFSFESGNAGFQQGTELSWIPEWGIGYITGVDGVSLWMIMLTTLLMPLCILASWTIKTQVKPYFILLLTLET
;
A
#
# COMPACT_ATOMS: atom_id res chain seq x y z
N MET A 1 8.51 9.62 20.61
CA MET A 1 9.21 10.32 19.49
C MET A 1 8.33 10.13 18.27
N ASN A 2 8.36 11.00 17.25
CA ASN A 2 7.37 10.94 16.16
C ASN A 2 7.56 9.67 15.32
N ASP A 3 6.99 8.56 15.79
CA ASP A 3 6.99 7.28 15.11
C ASP A 3 5.94 7.40 14.00
N LEU A 4 6.37 7.93 12.86
CA LEU A 4 5.55 7.95 11.65
C LEU A 4 5.08 6.51 11.39
N PRO A 5 3.77 6.25 11.27
CA PRO A 5 3.24 4.89 11.17
C PRO A 5 3.45 4.37 9.74
N TYR A 6 4.70 3.99 9.41
CA TYR A 6 5.08 3.59 8.05
C TYR A 6 4.27 2.39 7.55
N LEU A 7 3.94 1.43 8.43
CA LEU A 7 3.12 0.26 8.09
C LEU A 7 1.71 0.68 7.66
N ASP A 8 1.02 1.49 8.47
CA ASP A 8 -0.33 1.96 8.15
C ASP A 8 -0.34 2.87 6.92
N LEU A 9 0.70 3.71 6.75
CA LEU A 9 0.86 4.52 5.56
C LEU A 9 1.05 3.65 4.31
N ALA A 10 1.91 2.62 4.36
CA ALA A 10 2.09 1.71 3.24
C ALA A 10 0.79 0.94 2.92
N LEU A 11 0.00 0.59 3.94
CA LEU A 11 -1.27 -0.10 3.78
C LEU A 11 -2.36 0.78 3.14
N PHE A 12 -2.51 2.04 3.59
CA PHE A 12 -3.65 2.88 3.18
C PHE A 12 -3.36 3.85 2.03
N LEU A 13 -2.09 4.10 1.70
CA LEU A 13 -1.73 5.03 0.63
C LEU A 13 -2.22 4.59 -0.77
N PRO A 14 -2.14 3.31 -1.17
CA PRO A 14 -2.72 2.86 -2.43
C PRO A 14 -4.24 3.01 -2.47
N LEU A 15 -4.93 2.72 -1.35
CA LEU A 15 -6.38 2.90 -1.23
C LEU A 15 -6.77 4.37 -1.37
N ALA A 16 -6.03 5.28 -0.72
CA ALA A 16 -6.23 6.72 -0.89
C ALA A 16 -6.02 7.14 -2.36
N GLY A 17 -4.98 6.62 -3.02
CA GLY A 17 -4.75 6.82 -4.45
C GLY A 17 -5.92 6.33 -5.32
N ALA A 18 -6.47 5.15 -5.01
CA ALA A 18 -7.62 4.58 -5.69
C ALA A 18 -8.86 5.47 -5.56
N LEU A 19 -9.12 6.01 -4.36
CA LEU A 19 -10.20 6.97 -4.12
C LEU A 19 -10.01 8.27 -4.90
N VAL A 20 -8.79 8.81 -4.94
CA VAL A 20 -8.47 10.00 -5.75
C VAL A 20 -8.72 9.73 -7.24
N MET A 21 -8.37 8.55 -7.74
CA MET A 21 -8.62 8.17 -9.13
C MET A 21 -10.11 8.10 -9.49
N VAL A 22 -11.02 7.89 -8.54
CA VAL A 22 -12.48 7.96 -8.77
C VAL A 22 -12.89 9.36 -9.27
N LEU A 23 -12.21 10.41 -8.84
CA LEU A 23 -12.50 11.79 -9.26
C LEU A 23 -11.93 12.13 -10.64
N ILE A 24 -10.95 11.37 -11.14
CA ILE A 24 -10.30 11.62 -12.43
C ILE A 24 -11.21 11.21 -13.59
N PRO A 25 -11.50 12.09 -14.57
CA PRO A 25 -12.29 11.75 -15.76
C PRO A 25 -11.69 10.60 -16.57
N LYS A 26 -12.53 9.66 -17.02
CA LYS A 26 -12.11 8.46 -17.79
C LYS A 26 -11.30 8.78 -19.06
N ARG A 27 -11.55 9.94 -19.68
CA ARG A 27 -10.85 10.40 -20.90
C ARG A 27 -9.36 10.73 -20.66
N LEU A 28 -8.96 10.97 -19.42
CA LEU A 28 -7.59 11.35 -19.07
C LEU A 28 -6.75 10.10 -18.74
N GLU A 29 -6.64 9.17 -19.69
CA GLU A 29 -5.95 7.89 -19.49
C GLU A 29 -4.49 8.05 -19.05
N SER A 30 -3.77 9.01 -19.65
CA SER A 30 -2.37 9.30 -19.26
C SER A 30 -2.27 9.76 -17.81
N LEU A 31 -3.24 10.54 -17.32
CA LEU A 31 -3.25 11.00 -15.93
C LEU A 31 -3.55 9.83 -15.00
N LEU A 32 -4.51 8.97 -15.33
CA LEU A 32 -4.82 7.76 -14.55
C LEU A 32 -3.59 6.85 -14.38
N ARG A 33 -2.86 6.61 -15.47
CA ARG A 33 -1.63 5.78 -15.45
C ARG A 33 -0.53 6.42 -14.61
N LEU A 34 -0.30 7.73 -14.80
CA LEU A 34 0.70 8.47 -14.03
C LEU A 34 0.35 8.50 -12.53
N THR A 35 -0.92 8.73 -12.19
CA THR A 35 -1.39 8.71 -10.79
C THR A 35 -1.12 7.35 -10.16
N ALA A 36 -1.51 6.25 -10.82
CA ALA A 36 -1.28 4.91 -10.27
C ALA A 36 0.22 4.60 -10.12
N PHE A 37 1.07 5.01 -11.08
CA PHE A 37 2.52 4.84 -10.99
C PHE A 37 3.13 5.64 -9.84
N VAL A 38 2.72 6.90 -9.67
CA VAL A 38 3.22 7.77 -8.59
C VAL A 38 2.79 7.22 -7.22
N VAL A 39 1.53 6.77 -7.09
CA VAL A 39 1.01 6.20 -5.85
C VAL A 39 1.78 4.94 -5.47
N THR A 40 1.85 3.94 -6.36
CA THR A 40 2.59 2.68 -6.11
C THR A 40 4.08 2.94 -5.81
N THR A 41 4.71 3.87 -6.52
CA THR A 41 6.11 4.26 -6.24
C THR A 41 6.25 4.93 -4.88
N ALA A 42 5.30 5.80 -4.49
CA ALA A 42 5.29 6.41 -3.17
C ALA A 42 5.07 5.36 -2.07
N THR A 43 4.19 4.37 -2.29
CA THR A 43 3.99 3.23 -1.38
C THR A 43 5.28 2.46 -1.16
N PHE A 44 6.04 2.17 -2.24
CA PHE A 44 7.35 1.54 -2.13
C PHE A 44 8.37 2.38 -1.35
N VAL A 45 8.39 3.70 -1.57
CA VAL A 45 9.27 4.59 -0.79
C VAL A 45 8.88 4.59 0.70
N VAL A 46 7.58 4.55 1.02
CA VAL A 46 7.10 4.43 2.40
C VAL A 46 7.45 3.08 3.01
N SER A 47 7.35 1.98 2.25
CA SER A 47 7.71 0.65 2.75
C SER A 47 9.20 0.50 3.08
N LEU A 48 10.08 1.26 2.43
CA LEU A 48 11.48 1.38 2.85
C LEU A 48 11.62 1.95 4.27
N GLY A 49 10.71 2.83 4.68
CA GLY A 49 10.63 3.31 6.07
C GLY A 49 10.40 2.15 7.05
N VAL A 50 9.49 1.22 6.71
CA VAL A 50 9.25 0.01 7.50
C VAL A 50 10.54 -0.82 7.63
N LEU A 51 11.27 -1.01 6.52
CA LEU A 51 12.53 -1.76 6.47
C LEU A 51 13.63 -1.13 7.33
N PHE A 52 13.84 0.18 7.23
CA PHE A 52 14.91 0.85 7.98
C PHE A 52 14.57 1.05 9.46
N SER A 53 13.29 1.06 9.81
CA SER A 53 12.82 1.10 11.21
C SER A 53 12.67 -0.28 11.86
N PHE A 54 12.93 -1.38 11.13
CA PHE A 54 12.83 -2.73 11.67
C PHE A 54 14.08 -3.13 12.46
N GLU A 55 13.93 -3.50 13.73
CA GLU A 55 15.02 -3.96 14.58
C GLU A 55 15.22 -5.47 14.45
N SER A 56 16.29 -5.88 13.75
CA SER A 56 16.64 -7.29 13.64
C SER A 56 17.20 -7.83 14.98
N GLY A 57 16.63 -8.93 15.47
CA GLY A 57 17.03 -9.58 16.72
C GLY A 57 16.04 -9.44 17.87
N ASN A 58 15.03 -8.57 17.75
CA ASN A 58 13.90 -8.57 18.68
C ASN A 58 12.82 -9.53 18.17
N ALA A 59 12.47 -10.52 19.00
CA ALA A 59 11.44 -11.50 18.67
C ALA A 59 10.05 -10.90 18.93
N GLY A 60 9.26 -10.74 17.87
CA GLY A 60 7.87 -10.26 17.97
C GLY A 60 7.46 -9.41 16.77
N PHE A 61 6.19 -9.00 16.79
CA PHE A 61 5.65 -8.05 15.83
C PHE A 61 6.07 -6.62 16.21
N GLN A 62 6.52 -5.85 15.22
CA GLN A 62 6.95 -4.46 15.36
C GLN A 62 6.03 -3.54 14.56
N GLN A 63 6.09 -2.22 14.83
CA GLN A 63 5.36 -1.18 14.06
C GLN A 63 3.85 -1.47 13.87
N GLY A 64 3.25 -2.14 14.86
CA GLY A 64 1.87 -2.60 14.82
C GLY A 64 0.88 -1.62 15.44
N THR A 65 -0.36 -1.70 14.99
CA THR A 65 -1.49 -0.96 15.54
C THR A 65 -2.47 -1.94 16.17
N GLU A 66 -2.85 -1.68 17.43
CA GLU A 66 -3.85 -2.46 18.16
C GLU A 66 -5.05 -1.58 18.46
N LEU A 67 -6.21 -1.96 17.91
CA LEU A 67 -7.48 -1.27 18.10
C LEU A 67 -8.56 -2.28 18.48
N SER A 68 -9.22 -2.04 19.61
CA SER A 68 -10.42 -2.82 19.97
C SER A 68 -11.56 -2.48 19.03
N TRP A 69 -12.07 -3.46 18.28
CA TRP A 69 -13.10 -3.21 17.26
C TRP A 69 -14.50 -3.57 17.77
N ILE A 70 -14.70 -4.79 18.28
CA ILE A 70 -15.95 -5.23 18.92
C ILE A 70 -15.57 -5.87 20.26
N PRO A 71 -15.39 -5.07 21.32
CA PRO A 71 -14.86 -5.53 22.61
C PRO A 71 -15.72 -6.61 23.27
N GLU A 72 -17.04 -6.52 23.12
CA GLU A 72 -18.00 -7.48 23.67
C GLU A 72 -17.76 -8.91 23.17
N TRP A 73 -17.20 -9.05 21.97
CA TRP A 73 -16.89 -10.33 21.34
C TRP A 73 -15.39 -10.64 21.36
N GLY A 74 -14.57 -9.80 22.01
CA GLY A 74 -13.12 -9.93 22.02
C GLY A 74 -12.46 -9.72 20.65
N ILE A 75 -13.10 -9.01 19.72
CA ILE A 75 -12.57 -8.79 18.36
C ILE A 75 -11.74 -7.49 18.34
N GLY A 76 -10.48 -7.61 17.92
CA GLY A 76 -9.56 -6.50 17.73
C GLY A 76 -8.96 -6.49 16.32
N TYR A 77 -8.62 -5.29 15.84
CA TYR A 77 -7.73 -5.10 14.71
C TYR A 77 -6.31 -4.99 15.25
N ILE A 78 -5.50 -6.01 14.98
CA ILE A 78 -4.12 -6.09 15.44
C ILE A 78 -3.26 -6.27 14.19
N THR A 79 -2.42 -5.28 13.91
CA THR A 79 -1.42 -5.34 12.85
C THR A 79 -0.03 -5.34 13.44
N GLY A 80 0.94 -5.73 12.62
CA GLY A 80 2.35 -5.66 12.95
C GLY A 80 3.18 -6.34 11.88
N VAL A 81 4.45 -6.02 11.84
CA VAL A 81 5.41 -6.61 10.91
C VAL A 81 6.38 -7.51 11.67
N ASP A 82 6.63 -8.70 11.14
CA ASP A 82 7.68 -9.61 11.58
C ASP A 82 8.76 -9.76 10.47
N GLY A 83 9.79 -10.56 10.74
CA GLY A 83 10.90 -10.71 9.79
C GLY A 83 10.51 -11.28 8.42
N VAL A 84 9.44 -12.09 8.34
CA VAL A 84 8.96 -12.66 7.06
C VAL A 84 8.06 -11.66 6.34
N SER A 85 7.10 -11.07 7.04
CA SER A 85 6.15 -10.09 6.50
C SER A 85 6.88 -8.87 5.95
N LEU A 86 7.99 -8.47 6.56
CA LEU A 86 8.81 -7.37 6.07
C LEU A 86 9.23 -7.56 4.61
N TRP A 87 9.78 -8.73 4.28
CA TRP A 87 10.22 -9.01 2.91
C TRP A 87 9.05 -9.19 1.95
N MET A 88 7.91 -9.71 2.43
CA MET A 88 6.70 -9.77 1.62
C MET A 88 6.17 -8.38 1.27
N ILE A 89 6.14 -7.44 2.23
CA ILE A 89 5.76 -6.04 2.01
C ILE A 89 6.73 -5.37 1.01
N MET A 90 8.04 -5.60 1.16
CA MET A 90 9.03 -5.07 0.22
C MET A 90 8.82 -5.61 -1.19
N LEU A 91 8.53 -6.91 -1.32
CA LEU A 91 8.28 -7.55 -2.61
C LEU A 91 7.01 -7.01 -3.26
N THR A 92 5.89 -6.95 -2.53
CA THR A 92 4.61 -6.48 -3.08
C THR A 92 4.71 -5.04 -3.52
N THR A 93 5.19 -4.14 -2.65
CA THR A 93 5.32 -2.71 -2.96
C THR A 93 6.34 -2.42 -4.07
N LEU A 94 7.39 -3.24 -4.24
CA LEU A 94 8.30 -3.13 -5.38
C LEU A 94 7.67 -3.62 -6.69
N LEU A 95 6.90 -4.71 -6.63
CA LEU A 95 6.27 -5.28 -7.81
C LEU A 95 5.18 -4.38 -8.39
N MET A 96 4.42 -3.68 -7.55
CA MET A 96 3.31 -2.84 -7.99
C MET A 96 3.66 -1.77 -9.02
N PRO A 97 4.69 -0.90 -8.85
CA PRO A 97 5.08 0.05 -9.88
C PRO A 97 5.56 -0.64 -11.17
N LEU A 98 6.19 -1.82 -11.07
CA LEU A 98 6.56 -2.62 -12.24
C LEU A 98 5.33 -3.16 -12.98
N CYS A 99 4.32 -3.64 -12.24
CA CYS A 99 3.04 -4.06 -12.80
C CYS A 99 2.34 -2.89 -13.51
N ILE A 100 2.37 -1.68 -12.95
CA ILE A 100 1.84 -0.47 -13.61
C ILE A 100 2.54 -0.22 -14.95
N LEU A 101 3.88 -0.26 -14.96
CA LEU A 101 4.67 -0.05 -16.17
C LEU A 101 4.42 -1.13 -17.23
N ALA A 102 4.30 -2.39 -16.81
CA ALA A 102 3.96 -3.49 -17.72
C ALA A 102 2.56 -3.34 -18.32
N SER A 103 1.61 -2.87 -17.52
CA SER A 103 0.20 -2.67 -17.91
C SER A 103 -0.06 -1.37 -18.68
N TRP A 104 0.98 -0.61 -19.04
CA TRP A 104 0.84 0.65 -19.77
C TRP A 104 0.23 0.49 -21.17
N THR A 105 0.22 -0.73 -21.71
CA THR A 105 -0.33 -1.05 -23.03
C THR A 105 -1.84 -1.30 -23.03
N ILE A 106 -2.48 -1.41 -21.85
CA ILE A 106 -3.91 -1.67 -21.73
C ILE A 106 -4.73 -0.47 -22.23
N LYS A 107 -5.69 -0.76 -23.13
CA LYS A 107 -6.57 0.24 -23.78
C LYS A 107 -8.04 0.10 -23.38
N THR A 108 -8.43 -1.02 -22.82
CA THR A 108 -9.82 -1.29 -22.43
C THR A 108 -9.97 -1.07 -20.93
N GLN A 109 -11.02 -0.35 -20.53
CA GLN A 109 -11.38 -0.16 -19.12
C GLN A 109 -10.22 0.36 -18.25
N VAL A 110 -9.43 1.30 -18.77
CA VAL A 110 -8.22 1.86 -18.12
C VAL A 110 -8.49 2.33 -16.69
N LYS A 111 -9.53 3.14 -16.49
CA LYS A 111 -9.87 3.68 -15.16
C LYS A 111 -10.14 2.57 -14.12
N PRO A 112 -11.15 1.70 -14.27
CA PRO A 112 -11.42 0.68 -13.27
C PRO A 112 -10.27 -0.33 -13.14
N TYR A 113 -9.52 -0.62 -14.21
CA TYR A 113 -8.34 -1.48 -14.13
C TYR A 113 -7.32 -0.95 -13.12
N PHE A 114 -6.89 0.31 -13.24
CA PHE A 114 -5.90 0.88 -12.34
C PHE A 114 -6.42 1.14 -10.92
N ILE A 115 -7.71 1.45 -10.76
CA ILE A 115 -8.34 1.55 -9.43
C ILE A 115 -8.26 0.20 -8.72
N LEU A 116 -8.68 -0.88 -9.39
CA LEU A 116 -8.64 -2.23 -8.81
C LEU A 116 -7.22 -2.68 -8.50
N LEU A 117 -6.26 -2.29 -9.34
CA LEU A 117 -4.87 -2.65 -9.14
C LEU A 117 -4.26 -1.91 -7.93
N LEU A 118 -4.60 -0.63 -7.70
CA LEU A 118 -4.26 0.05 -6.44
C LEU A 118 -4.97 -0.56 -5.21
N THR A 119 -6.23 -0.97 -5.36
CA THR A 119 -6.97 -1.67 -4.28
C THR A 119 -6.40 -3.07 -4.00
N LEU A 120 -5.70 -3.68 -4.95
CA LEU A 120 -5.04 -4.98 -4.75
C LEU A 120 -3.72 -4.86 -3.98
N GLU A 121 -3.09 -3.68 -4.00
CA GLU A 121 -1.86 -3.41 -3.25
C GLU A 121 -2.10 -3.29 -1.74
N THR A 122 -3.32 -2.92 -1.35
CA THR A 122 -3.76 -2.80 0.05
C THR A 122 -4.28 -4.12 0.58
#